data_AF-A0A534JXD1-F1
#
_entry.id   AF-A0A534JXD1-F1
#
_cell.length_a   1.000
_cell.length_b   1.000
_cell.length_c   1.000
_cell.angle_alpha   90.00
_cell.angle_beta   90.00
_cell.angle_gamma   90.00
#
_symmetry.space_group_name_H-M   'P 1'
#
loop_
_entity.id
_entity.type
_entity.pdbx_description
1 polymer ?
#
loop_
_entity_poly.entity_id
_entity_poly.type
_entity_poly.pdbx_seq_one_letter_code
_entity_poly.pdbx_strand_id
1 'polypeptide(L)'
;VDAYDVDGNFLVRVAQRGQLNAPWGIAMAPASFGLFGGDLLIGNFGDGHINAYQEQPDGTFELVGGLRTTDGQRLAIDGLWALQFGHGATANGPIDTLFFTAGPNDEADGLFGSIRAA
;
A
#
# COMPACT_ATOMS: atom_id res chain seq x y z
N VAL A 1 1.81 3.89 12.20
CA VAL A 1 2.92 3.60 11.29
C VAL A 1 3.93 4.71 11.44
N ASP A 2 5.15 4.33 11.79
CA ASP A 2 6.25 5.25 12.11
C ASP A 2 7.39 5.03 11.13
N ALA A 3 8.00 6.12 10.68
CA ALA A 3 9.22 6.11 9.90
C ALA A 3 10.42 6.35 10.81
N TYR A 4 11.45 5.53 10.63
CA TYR A 4 12.74 5.63 11.30
C TYR A 4 13.84 5.65 10.23
N ASP A 5 14.97 6.28 10.53
CA ASP A 5 16.17 6.11 9.73
C ASP A 5 16.85 4.75 10.01
N VAL A 6 17.94 4.47 9.30
CA VAL A 6 18.70 3.22 9.44
C VAL A 6 19.47 3.11 10.76
N ASP A 7 19.66 4.23 11.45
CA ASP A 7 20.28 4.29 12.79
C ASP A 7 19.23 4.08 13.91
N GLY A 8 17.95 4.00 13.54
CA GLY A 8 16.82 3.79 14.46
C GLY A 8 16.28 5.07 15.07
N ASN A 9 16.65 6.25 14.57
CA ASN A 9 16.08 7.51 15.02
C ASN A 9 14.66 7.67 14.47
N PHE A 10 13.74 8.08 15.32
CA PHE A 10 12.38 8.42 14.90
C PHE A 10 12.41 9.64 13.98
N LEU A 11 11.83 9.52 12.80
CA LEU A 11 11.70 10.61 11.83
C LEU A 11 10.31 11.25 11.93
N VAL A 12 9.27 10.47 11.66
CA VAL A 12 7.89 10.98 11.60
C VAL A 12 6.86 9.89 11.83
N ARG A 13 5.71 10.29 12.37
CA ARG A 13 4.49 9.50 12.44
C ARG A 13 3.77 9.64 11.10
N VAL A 14 3.94 8.67 10.21
CA VAL A 14 3.30 8.65 8.88
C VAL A 14 1.77 8.60 8.99
N ALA A 15 1.26 7.71 9.84
CA ALA A 15 -0.17 7.51 9.99
C ALA A 15 -0.51 6.99 11.39
N GLN A 16 -1.64 7.42 11.93
CA GLN A 16 -2.17 6.94 13.21
C GLN A 16 -3.70 6.95 13.24
N ARG A 17 -4.28 5.92 13.86
CA ARG A 17 -5.73 5.79 14.07
C ARG A 17 -6.49 5.92 12.73
N GLY A 18 -7.78 6.26 12.78
CA GLY A 18 -8.58 6.55 11.59
C GLY A 18 -8.66 5.35 10.65
N GLN A 19 -8.13 5.51 9.44
CA GLN A 19 -8.19 4.51 8.37
C GLN A 19 -7.22 3.34 8.55
N LEU A 20 -6.40 3.31 9.60
CA LEU A 20 -5.54 2.16 9.88
C LEU A 20 -6.32 1.07 10.60
N ASN A 21 -6.30 -0.14 10.03
CA ASN A 21 -6.92 -1.33 10.58
C ASN A 21 -5.95 -2.51 10.43
N ALA A 22 -5.22 -2.83 11.52
CA ALA A 22 -4.11 -3.79 11.50
C ALA A 22 -3.19 -3.59 10.27
N PRO A 23 -2.54 -2.42 10.12
CA PRO A 23 -1.72 -2.12 8.96
C PRO A 23 -0.53 -3.08 8.88
N TRP A 24 -0.32 -3.68 7.71
CA TRP A 24 0.68 -4.73 7.49
C TRP A 24 1.56 -4.47 6.27
N GLY A 25 0.94 -4.33 5.10
CA GLY A 25 1.64 -4.09 3.84
C GLY A 25 2.04 -2.62 3.69
N ILE A 26 3.25 -2.36 3.23
CA ILE A 26 3.75 -1.01 2.96
C ILE A 26 4.55 -0.99 1.66
N ALA A 27 4.26 -0.03 0.78
CA ALA A 27 4.98 0.11 -0.49
C ALA A 27 5.00 1.57 -0.97
N MET A 28 6.17 2.04 -1.40
CA MET A 28 6.29 3.33 -2.10
C MET A 28 5.79 3.15 -3.54
N ALA A 29 4.79 3.94 -3.94
CA ALA A 29 4.31 3.94 -5.30
C ALA A 29 5.31 4.63 -6.24
N PRO A 30 5.65 4.02 -7.38
CA PRO A 30 6.44 4.70 -8.39
C PRO A 30 5.62 5.85 -9.00
N ALA A 31 6.29 6.87 -9.51
CA ALA A 31 5.65 8.04 -10.11
C ALA A 31 4.67 7.70 -11.24
N SER A 32 4.79 6.51 -11.86
CA SER A 32 3.91 6.03 -12.92
C SER A 32 2.61 5.38 -12.43
N PHE A 33 2.37 5.25 -11.13
CA PHE A 33 1.20 4.56 -10.57
C PHE A 33 -0.06 5.45 -10.49
N GLY A 34 -0.41 6.08 -11.61
CA GLY A 34 -1.63 6.89 -11.75
C GLY A 34 -1.74 8.00 -10.70
N LEU A 35 -2.94 8.16 -10.13
CA LEU A 35 -3.26 9.23 -9.17
C LEU A 35 -2.35 9.23 -7.93
N PHE A 36 -1.91 8.05 -7.49
CA PHE A 36 -1.12 7.89 -6.26
C PHE A 36 0.37 7.67 -6.54
N GLY A 37 0.84 8.07 -7.73
CA GLY A 37 2.26 7.94 -8.07
C GLY A 37 3.13 8.81 -7.16
N GLY A 38 4.09 8.18 -6.47
CA GLY A 38 4.96 8.83 -5.48
C GLY A 38 4.46 8.74 -4.04
N ASP A 39 3.23 8.30 -3.81
CA ASP A 39 2.66 8.19 -2.47
C ASP A 39 3.09 6.89 -1.77
N LEU A 40 3.09 6.93 -0.44
CA LEU A 40 3.25 5.74 0.38
C LEU A 40 1.91 5.01 0.53
N LEU A 41 1.85 3.76 0.07
CA LEU A 41 0.69 2.91 0.21
C LEU A 41 0.79 2.07 1.48
N ILE A 42 -0.26 2.10 2.29
CA ILE A 42 -0.40 1.26 3.49
C ILE A 42 -1.63 0.38 3.34
N GLY A 43 -1.39 -0.93 3.27
CA GLY A 43 -2.40 -1.98 3.24
C GLY A 43 -2.79 -2.43 4.64
N ASN A 44 -4.08 -2.50 4.88
CA ASN A 44 -4.67 -2.99 6.12
C ASN A 44 -4.98 -4.48 6.00
N PHE A 45 -4.49 -5.28 6.94
CA PHE A 45 -4.92 -6.67 7.05
C PHE A 45 -6.38 -6.77 7.48
N GLY A 46 -6.81 -5.95 8.44
CA GLY A 46 -8.10 -6.16 9.11
C GLY A 46 -9.34 -5.77 8.29
N ASP A 47 -9.23 -4.86 7.32
CA ASP A 47 -10.33 -4.52 6.40
C ASP A 47 -9.98 -4.65 4.91
N GLY A 48 -8.74 -5.04 4.60
CA GLY A 48 -8.28 -5.26 3.24
C GLY A 48 -8.10 -3.99 2.40
N HIS A 49 -8.28 -2.80 2.96
CA HIS A 49 -8.14 -1.55 2.23
C HIS A 49 -6.67 -1.13 2.07
N ILE A 50 -6.37 -0.45 0.96
CA ILE A 50 -5.06 0.16 0.72
C ILE A 50 -5.24 1.68 0.68
N ASN A 51 -4.64 2.35 1.66
CA ASN A 51 -4.68 3.80 1.83
C ASN A 51 -3.41 4.44 1.28
N ALA A 52 -3.53 5.60 0.63
CA ALA A 52 -2.42 6.35 0.06
C ALA A 52 -2.11 7.58 0.91
N TYR A 53 -0.83 7.75 1.23
CA TYR A 53 -0.32 8.85 2.04
C TYR A 53 0.75 9.62 1.27
N GLN A 54 0.50 10.89 1.00
CA GLN A 54 1.42 11.77 0.29
C GLN A 54 2.39 12.42 1.27
N GLU A 55 3.69 12.32 0.99
CA GLU A 55 4.72 13.07 1.70
C GLU A 55 4.64 14.55 1.33
N GLN A 56 4.52 15.40 2.35
CA GLN A 56 4.46 16.85 2.23
C GLN A 56 5.87 17.46 2.24
N PRO A 57 6.04 18.71 1.77
CA PRO A 57 7.36 19.36 1.74
C PRO A 57 8.06 19.49 3.10
N ASP A 58 7.33 19.41 4.21
CA ASP A 58 7.86 19.44 5.58
C ASP A 58 8.21 18.05 6.15
N GLY A 59 8.10 17.00 5.34
CA GLY A 59 8.35 15.60 5.72
C GLY A 59 7.20 14.92 6.47
N THR A 60 6.06 15.61 6.66
CA THR A 60 4.84 14.97 7.18
C THR A 60 4.10 14.21 6.09
N PHE A 61 3.15 13.35 6.49
CA PHE A 61 2.36 12.55 5.56
C PHE A 61 0.87 12.88 5.71
N GLU A 62 0.18 13.06 4.60
CA GLU A 62 -1.27 13.31 4.55
C GLU A 62 -1.99 12.16 3.85
N LEU A 63 -3.11 11.70 4.41
CA LEU A 63 -4.00 10.74 3.75
C LEU A 63 -4.68 11.44 2.56
N VAL A 64 -4.30 11.06 1.34
CA VAL A 64 -4.86 11.62 0.10
C VAL A 64 -5.95 10.74 -0.53
N GLY A 65 -6.10 9.50 -0.06
CA GLY A 65 -7.19 8.64 -0.48
C GLY A 65 -6.95 7.16 -0.20
N GLY A 66 -7.70 6.32 -0.90
CA GLY A 66 -7.50 4.88 -0.90
C GLY A 66 -7.79 4.32 -2.29
N LEU A 67 -7.19 3.17 -2.59
CA LEU A 67 -7.34 2.52 -3.90
C LEU A 67 -8.80 2.16 -4.15
N ARG A 68 -9.21 2.33 -5.40
CA ARG A 68 -10.57 2.05 -5.87
C ARG A 68 -10.54 1.15 -7.08
N THR A 69 -11.57 0.32 -7.20
CA THR A 69 -11.86 -0.45 -8.41
C THR A 69 -12.39 0.47 -9.51
N THR A 70 -12.42 -0.02 -10.75
CA THR A 70 -12.82 0.77 -11.93
C THR A 70 -14.28 1.23 -11.91
N ASP A 71 -15.13 0.59 -11.10
CA ASP A 71 -16.51 1.00 -10.81
C ASP A 71 -16.62 2.03 -9.66
N GLY A 72 -15.48 2.49 -9.14
CA GLY A 72 -15.38 3.53 -8.11
C GLY A 72 -15.54 3.02 -6.67
N GLN A 73 -15.76 1.72 -6.45
CA GLN A 73 -15.81 1.16 -5.09
C GLN A 73 -14.43 1.17 -4.43
N ARG A 74 -14.38 1.21 -3.10
CA ARG A 74 -13.10 1.03 -2.40
C ARG A 74 -12.63 -0.40 -2.61
N LEU A 75 -11.37 -0.54 -3.02
CA LEU A 75 -10.74 -1.86 -3.12
C LEU A 75 -10.64 -2.47 -1.72
N ALA A 76 -11.09 -3.72 -1.58
CA ALA A 76 -10.92 -4.52 -0.38
C ALA A 76 -10.42 -5.90 -0.78
N ILE A 77 -9.33 -6.35 -0.16
CA ILE A 77 -8.74 -7.66 -0.36
C ILE A 77 -8.75 -8.38 0.98
N ASP A 78 -9.57 -9.42 1.10
CA ASP A 78 -9.69 -10.21 2.33
C ASP A 78 -8.33 -10.80 2.74
N GLY A 79 -7.96 -10.60 4.00
CA GLY A 79 -6.67 -11.04 4.55
C GLY A 79 -5.44 -10.44 3.86
N LEU A 80 -5.46 -9.16 3.47
CA LEU A 80 -4.34 -8.50 2.78
C LEU A 80 -3.04 -8.48 3.63
N TRP A 81 -1.93 -8.95 3.06
CA TRP A 81 -0.62 -9.01 3.72
C TRP A 81 0.41 -8.10 3.06
N ALA A 82 1.23 -8.63 2.15
CA ALA A 82 2.36 -7.92 1.59
C ALA A 82 1.93 -7.07 0.40
N LEU A 83 2.64 -5.96 0.21
CA LEU A 83 2.52 -5.09 -0.95
C LEU A 83 3.92 -4.88 -1.52
N GLN A 84 4.08 -5.05 -2.83
CA GLN A 84 5.35 -4.77 -3.50
C GLN A 84 5.16 -4.39 -4.96
N PHE A 85 5.78 -3.29 -5.38
CA PHE A 85 5.85 -2.94 -6.80
C PHE A 85 6.85 -3.82 -7.54
N GLY A 86 6.60 -4.05 -8.82
CA GLY A 86 7.58 -4.68 -9.69
C GLY A 86 8.80 -3.78 -9.94
N HIS A 87 9.91 -4.36 -10.39
CA HIS A 87 11.16 -3.62 -10.63
C HIS A 87 11.58 -3.63 -12.12
N GLY A 88 10.66 -3.97 -13.03
CA GLY A 88 10.85 -3.82 -14.47
C GLY A 88 11.62 -4.95 -15.16
N ALA A 89 11.95 -6.04 -14.46
CA ALA A 89 12.58 -7.23 -15.05
C ALA A 89 11.57 -8.36 -15.22
N THR A 90 11.86 -9.30 -16.14
CA THR A 90 10.99 -10.47 -16.40
C THR A 90 10.68 -11.25 -15.11
N ALA A 91 11.63 -11.33 -14.18
CA ALA A 91 11.49 -12.07 -12.93
C ALA A 91 10.70 -11.35 -11.82
N ASN A 92 10.47 -10.03 -11.94
CA ASN A 92 9.83 -9.23 -10.89
C ASN A 92 8.77 -8.24 -11.41
N GLY A 93 8.33 -8.41 -12.66
CA GLY A 93 7.17 -7.72 -13.21
C GLY A 93 7.37 -6.23 -13.53
N PRO A 94 6.38 -5.60 -14.19
CA PRO A 94 6.44 -4.18 -14.57
C PRO A 94 6.50 -3.25 -13.36
N ILE A 95 7.15 -2.09 -13.51
CA ILE A 95 7.29 -1.11 -12.42
C ILE A 95 5.95 -0.54 -11.96
N ASP A 96 4.96 -0.42 -12.83
CA ASP A 96 3.63 0.14 -12.56
C ASP A 96 2.65 -0.89 -11.98
N THR A 97 3.13 -2.10 -11.65
CA THR A 97 2.29 -3.18 -11.13
C THR A 97 2.53 -3.37 -9.65
N LEU A 98 1.48 -3.19 -8.85
CA LEU A 98 1.49 -3.48 -7.41
C LEU A 98 1.08 -4.93 -7.20
N PHE A 99 2.01 -5.78 -6.80
CA PHE A 99 1.74 -7.14 -6.38
C PHE A 99 1.32 -7.19 -4.92
N PHE A 100 0.45 -8.15 -4.60
CA PHE A 100 0.03 -8.38 -3.22
C PHE A 100 -0.05 -9.86 -2.90
N THR A 101 0.12 -10.19 -1.61
CA THR A 101 -0.28 -11.47 -1.03
C THR A 101 -1.45 -11.26 -0.09
N ALA A 102 -2.29 -12.28 0.04
CA ALA A 102 -3.38 -12.29 0.99
C ALA A 102 -3.67 -13.70 1.49
N GLY A 103 -4.16 -13.79 2.72
CA GLY A 103 -4.67 -15.00 3.36
C GLY A 103 -6.18 -14.92 3.57
N PRO A 104 -7.01 -15.09 2.52
CA PRO A 104 -8.45 -15.05 2.68
C PRO A 104 -8.97 -16.27 3.45
N ASN A 105 -10.25 -16.24 3.83
CA ASN A 105 -10.92 -17.35 4.51
C ASN A 105 -10.23 -17.73 5.83
N ASP A 106 -10.08 -16.74 6.72
CA ASP A 106 -9.36 -16.87 7.99
C ASP A 106 -7.96 -17.51 7.80
N GLU A 107 -7.24 -17.01 6.79
CA GLU A 107 -5.89 -17.41 6.41
C GLU A 107 -5.73 -18.90 6.03
N ALA A 108 -6.84 -19.62 5.82
CA ALA A 108 -6.82 -21.02 5.38
C ALA A 108 -6.40 -21.17 3.92
N ASP A 109 -6.59 -20.12 3.12
CA ASP A 109 -6.25 -20.07 1.71
C ASP A 109 -5.13 -19.05 1.43
N GLY A 110 -4.50 -19.17 0.27
CA GLY A 110 -3.47 -18.24 -0.20
C GLY A 110 -3.87 -17.59 -1.51
N LEU A 111 -3.77 -16.26 -1.56
CA LEU A 111 -4.00 -15.47 -2.77
C LEU A 111 -2.76 -14.64 -3.09
N PHE A 112 -2.29 -14.74 -4.34
CA PHE A 112 -1.32 -13.83 -4.92
C PHE A 112 -1.97 -13.12 -6.10
N GLY A 113 -1.86 -11.81 -6.14
CA GLY A 113 -2.50 -10.99 -7.17
C GLY A 113 -1.71 -9.75 -7.53
N SER A 114 -2.27 -8.97 -8.46
CA SER A 114 -1.69 -7.71 -8.87
C SER A 114 -2.76 -6.66 -9.14
N ILE A 115 -2.39 -5.40 -8.93
CA ILE A 115 -3.22 -4.21 -9.14
C ILE A 115 -2.45 -3.28 -10.07
N ARG A 116 -3.16 -2.72 -11.06
CA ARG A 116 -2.63 -1.74 -11.99
C ARG A 116 -3.54 -0.52 -11.99
N ALA A 117 -2.95 0.67 -12.07
CA ALA A 117 -3.71 1.88 -12.32
C ALA A 117 -4.36 1.80 -13.72
N ALA A 118 -5.55 2.37 -13.85
CA ALA A 118 -6.30 2.46 -15.11
C ALA A 118 -5.76 3.57 -16.01
#